data_AF-A0A1Y0D7A4-F1
#
_entry.id   AF-A0A1Y0D7A4-F1
#
_cell.length_a   1.000
_cell.length_b   1.000
_cell.length_c   1.000
_cell.angle_alpha   90.00
_cell.angle_beta   90.00
_cell.angle_gamma   90.00
#
_symmetry.space_group_name_H-M   'P 1'
#
loop_
_entity.id
_entity.type
_entity.pdbx_description
1 polymer ?
#
loop_
_entity_poly.entity_id
_entity_poly.type
_entity_poly.pdbx_seq_one_letter_code
_entity_poly.pdbx_strand_id
1 'polypeptide(L)'
;MRPEEHPEKVLLISVGTSPQIITEVIYALTVQRQRQQLPMFMPSKIVVVSTTTGIIEAKKGLDGANGYYTKLAQDYHLTDLPTAIDYQTIVTSNNEPLDDIRNSKDNADAADFIANIIRQYTSNDNCALHVSIAGGRKTQGYYTGFALSLFGRPKIRCRIFWWMQNTKVTVSSFIPRLKLVLFLLL
;
A
#
# COMPACT_ATOMS: atom_id res chain seq x y z
N MET A 1 -6.95 16.66 14.71
CA MET A 1 -5.63 16.04 14.56
C MET A 1 -5.42 15.76 13.09
N ARG A 2 -4.29 16.18 12.53
CA ARG A 2 -3.94 15.88 11.14
C ARG A 2 -3.47 14.42 11.03
N PRO A 3 -3.64 13.72 9.89
CA PRO A 3 -3.24 12.32 9.76
C PRO A 3 -1.80 12.01 10.18
N GLU A 4 -0.86 12.94 9.92
CA GLU A 4 0.55 12.83 10.31
C GLU A 4 0.81 12.86 11.84
N GLU A 5 -0.12 13.46 12.60
CA GLU A 5 -0.03 13.64 14.06
C GLU A 5 -0.61 12.47 14.85
N HIS A 6 -1.28 11.52 14.19
CA HIS A 6 -1.82 10.35 14.87
C HIS A 6 -0.69 9.44 15.38
N PRO A 7 -0.86 8.85 16.59
CA PRO A 7 0.12 7.90 17.13
C PRO A 7 0.14 6.62 16.28
N GLU A 8 -1.03 6.14 15.86
CA GLU A 8 -1.15 4.99 14.96
C GLU A 8 -1.37 5.47 13.52
N LYS A 9 -0.40 5.19 12.65
CA LYS A 9 -0.40 5.53 11.23
C LYS A 9 -0.28 4.25 10.41
N VAL A 10 -1.38 3.81 9.83
CA VAL A 10 -1.43 2.56 9.04
C VAL A 10 -1.30 2.90 7.57
N LEU A 11 -0.30 2.31 6.92
CA LEU A 11 -0.22 2.24 5.46
C LEU A 11 -0.78 0.89 5.01
N LEU A 12 -1.96 0.90 4.38
CA LEU A 12 -2.57 -0.30 3.79
C LEU A 12 -2.35 -0.29 2.28
N ILE A 13 -1.82 -1.38 1.73
CA ILE A 13 -1.53 -1.52 0.31
C ILE A 13 -2.14 -2.83 -0.18
N SER A 14 -3.02 -2.74 -1.18
CA SER A 14 -3.46 -3.93 -1.92
C SER A 14 -2.54 -4.15 -3.12
N VAL A 15 -1.80 -5.27 -3.12
CA VAL A 15 -0.77 -5.55 -4.12
C VAL A 15 -1.13 -6.80 -4.92
N GLY A 16 -0.83 -6.79 -6.20
CA GLY A 16 -0.88 -7.93 -7.10
C GLY A 16 0.49 -8.57 -7.20
N THR A 17 1.10 -8.52 -8.39
CA THR A 17 2.38 -9.19 -8.66
C THR A 17 3.59 -8.26 -8.64
N SER A 18 3.42 -6.95 -8.48
CA SER A 18 4.53 -5.99 -8.46
C SER A 18 4.75 -5.44 -7.05
N PRO A 19 5.65 -6.05 -6.26
CA PRO A 19 5.91 -5.61 -4.89
C PRO A 19 6.69 -4.29 -4.80
N GLN A 20 7.31 -3.83 -5.90
CA GLN A 20 8.03 -2.55 -5.97
C GLN A 20 7.14 -1.37 -5.60
N ILE A 21 5.82 -1.48 -5.82
CA ILE A 21 4.89 -0.42 -5.46
C ILE A 21 4.89 -0.11 -3.96
N ILE A 22 5.23 -1.10 -3.11
CA ILE A 22 5.26 -0.94 -1.66
C ILE A 22 6.37 0.05 -1.27
N THR A 23 7.58 -0.14 -1.81
CA THR A 23 8.71 0.75 -1.53
C THR A 23 8.51 2.14 -2.16
N GLU A 24 7.90 2.22 -3.34
CA GLU A 24 7.55 3.49 -3.99
C GLU A 24 6.58 4.32 -3.16
N VAL A 25 5.52 3.69 -2.63
CA VAL A 25 4.53 4.39 -1.80
C VAL A 25 5.15 4.86 -0.50
N ILE A 26 5.97 4.03 0.16
CA ILE A 26 6.70 4.43 1.37
C ILE A 26 7.58 5.64 1.05
N TYR A 27 8.39 5.57 -0.01
CA TYR A 27 9.25 6.67 -0.44
C TYR A 27 8.46 7.98 -0.69
N ALA A 28 7.31 7.86 -1.37
CA ALA A 28 6.45 9.00 -1.67
C ALA A 28 5.89 9.65 -0.39
N LEU A 29 5.56 8.86 0.63
CA LEU A 29 4.97 9.34 1.89
C LEU A 29 5.99 9.89 2.88
N THR A 30 7.25 9.46 2.76
CA THR A 30 8.34 9.88 3.65
C THR A 30 9.26 10.85 2.91
N VAL A 31 10.24 10.32 2.19
CA VAL A 31 11.36 11.05 1.58
C VAL A 31 10.89 12.13 0.62
N GLN A 32 9.96 11.81 -0.28
CA GLN A 32 9.51 12.78 -1.28
C GLN A 32 8.78 13.96 -0.63
N ARG A 33 7.90 13.70 0.34
CA ARG A 33 7.19 14.75 1.08
C ARG A 33 8.14 15.63 1.87
N GLN A 34 9.13 15.02 2.54
CA GLN A 34 10.17 15.76 3.23
C GLN A 34 10.93 16.70 2.29
N ARG A 35 11.36 16.19 1.11
CA ARG A 35 12.02 17.00 0.07
C ARG A 35 11.15 18.14 -0.46
N GLN A 36 9.84 17.95 -0.46
CA GLN A 36 8.86 18.96 -0.85
C GLN A 36 8.45 19.89 0.31
N GLN A 37 9.09 19.79 1.48
CA GLN A 37 8.77 20.57 2.68
C GLN A 37 7.31 20.37 3.14
N LEU A 38 6.75 19.19 2.87
CA LEU A 38 5.42 18.77 3.31
C LEU A 38 5.53 17.84 4.55
N PRO A 39 4.53 17.83 5.45
CA PRO A 39 4.52 16.91 6.58
C PRO A 39 4.61 15.45 6.11
N MET A 40 5.59 14.69 6.59
CA MET A 40 5.74 13.27 6.26
C MET A 40 4.58 12.45 6.84
N PHE A 41 4.22 11.37 6.16
CA PHE A 41 3.42 10.30 6.74
C PHE A 41 4.32 9.10 6.98
N MET A 42 4.91 9.03 8.18
CA MET A 42 5.76 7.91 8.60
C MET A 42 4.87 6.80 9.16
N PRO A 43 4.68 5.67 8.45
CA PRO A 43 3.78 4.63 8.93
C PRO A 43 4.33 3.98 10.20
N SER A 44 3.50 3.81 11.21
CA SER A 44 3.81 2.97 12.38
C SER A 44 3.43 1.50 12.14
N LYS A 45 2.59 1.24 11.13
CA LYS A 45 2.22 -0.10 10.67
C LYS A 45 2.08 -0.11 9.16
N ILE A 46 2.60 -1.16 8.52
CA ILE A 46 2.42 -1.41 7.08
C ILE A 46 1.68 -2.73 6.92
N VAL A 47 0.56 -2.69 6.20
CA VAL A 47 -0.31 -3.83 5.94
C VAL A 47 -0.38 -4.06 4.44
N VAL A 48 0.06 -5.24 4.00
CA VAL A 48 0.01 -5.65 2.59
C VAL A 48 -1.06 -6.72 2.43
N VAL A 49 -2.09 -6.42 1.65
CA VAL A 49 -3.20 -7.33 1.35
C VAL A 49 -3.02 -7.90 -0.04
N SER A 50 -2.94 -9.22 -0.17
CA SER A 50 -2.89 -9.90 -1.46
C SER A 50 -3.35 -11.36 -1.37
N THR A 51 -3.41 -12.04 -2.51
CA THR A 51 -3.60 -13.50 -2.56
C THR A 51 -2.34 -14.22 -2.05
N THR A 52 -2.43 -15.52 -1.80
CA THR A 52 -1.27 -16.32 -1.36
C THR A 52 -0.08 -16.14 -2.31
N THR A 53 -0.34 -16.20 -3.62
CA THR A 53 0.69 -16.03 -4.65
C THR A 53 1.33 -14.64 -4.58
N GLY A 54 0.52 -13.58 -4.44
CA GLY A 54 1.05 -12.21 -4.37
C GLY A 54 1.88 -11.95 -3.11
N ILE A 55 1.52 -12.53 -1.96
CA ILE A 55 2.31 -12.43 -0.74
C ILE A 55 3.65 -13.15 -0.88
N ILE A 56 3.67 -14.35 -1.48
CA ILE A 56 4.92 -15.08 -1.70
C ILE A 56 5.88 -14.24 -2.54
N GLU A 57 5.41 -13.66 -3.63
CA GLU A 57 6.24 -12.79 -4.48
C GLU A 57 6.66 -11.50 -3.77
N ALA A 58 5.79 -10.91 -2.96
CA ALA A 58 6.13 -9.73 -2.17
C ALA A 58 7.24 -10.02 -1.16
N LYS A 59 7.12 -11.10 -0.39
CA LYS A 59 8.13 -11.51 0.59
C LYS A 59 9.48 -11.78 -0.07
N LYS A 60 9.51 -12.46 -1.22
CA LYS A 60 10.76 -12.74 -1.97
C LYS A 60 11.54 -11.47 -2.30
N GLY A 61 10.84 -10.38 -2.65
CA GLY A 61 11.49 -9.11 -3.01
C GLY A 61 11.77 -8.20 -1.82
N LEU A 62 10.88 -8.16 -0.84
CA LEU A 62 10.89 -7.14 0.21
C LEU A 62 11.60 -7.58 1.48
N ASP A 63 11.46 -8.85 1.86
CA ASP A 63 11.92 -9.33 3.16
C ASP A 63 13.41 -9.72 3.15
N GLY A 64 13.98 -9.84 4.34
CA GLY A 64 15.36 -10.23 4.57
C GLY A 64 16.35 -9.06 4.56
N ALA A 65 17.58 -9.35 4.96
CA ALA A 65 18.63 -8.33 5.11
C ALA A 65 18.96 -7.59 3.79
N ASN A 66 18.79 -8.26 2.65
CA ASN A 66 19.02 -7.71 1.31
C ASN A 66 17.73 -7.35 0.56
N GLY A 67 16.57 -7.47 1.21
CA GLY A 67 15.27 -7.16 0.64
C GLY A 67 15.10 -5.66 0.38
N TYR A 68 14.25 -5.30 -0.57
CA TYR A 68 14.05 -3.91 -0.97
C TYR A 68 13.46 -3.04 0.15
N TYR A 69 12.73 -3.63 1.11
CA TYR A 69 12.23 -2.89 2.27
C TYR A 69 13.38 -2.44 3.18
N THR A 70 14.28 -3.37 3.52
CA THR A 70 15.47 -3.10 4.34
C THR A 70 16.39 -2.08 3.66
N LYS A 71 16.63 -2.25 2.35
CA LYS A 71 17.45 -1.31 1.56
C LYS A 71 16.85 0.10 1.54
N LEU A 72 15.53 0.23 1.30
CA LEU A 72 14.86 1.52 1.34
C LEU A 72 15.05 2.22 2.71
N ALA A 73 14.91 1.47 3.80
CA ALA A 73 15.09 2.02 5.14
C ALA A 73 16.53 2.51 5.38
N GLN A 74 17.52 1.77 4.89
CA GLN A 74 18.94 2.11 4.99
C GLN A 74 19.32 3.31 4.10
N ASP A 75 18.97 3.26 2.81
CA ASP A 75 19.33 4.27 1.80
C ASP A 75 18.81 5.67 2.15
N TYR A 76 17.70 5.75 2.88
CA TYR A 76 17.03 6.99 3.23
C TYR A 76 16.97 7.27 4.73
N HIS A 77 17.69 6.51 5.56
CA HIS A 77 17.76 6.67 7.01
C HIS A 77 16.38 6.73 7.69
N LEU A 78 15.46 5.86 7.26
CA LEU A 78 14.09 5.80 7.76
C LEU A 78 14.03 4.97 9.05
N THR A 79 14.60 5.50 10.14
CA THR A 79 14.77 4.78 11.42
C THR A 79 13.47 4.40 12.12
N ASP A 80 12.41 5.17 11.91
CA ASP A 80 11.12 4.95 12.57
C ASP A 80 10.19 4.03 11.76
N LEU A 81 10.70 3.38 10.69
CA LEU A 81 9.90 2.44 9.92
C LEU A 81 9.64 1.17 10.75
N PRO A 82 8.48 0.51 10.58
CA PRO A 82 8.21 -0.75 11.26
C PRO A 82 9.26 -1.79 10.88
N THR A 83 9.65 -2.64 11.83
CA THR A 83 10.68 -3.67 11.58
C THR A 83 10.23 -4.74 10.59
N ALA A 84 8.92 -4.91 10.42
CA ALA A 84 8.34 -5.90 9.52
C ALA A 84 7.05 -5.38 8.86
N ILE A 85 6.74 -5.95 7.69
CA ILE A 85 5.48 -5.77 6.99
C ILE A 85 4.47 -6.81 7.49
N ASP A 86 3.25 -6.37 7.78
CA ASP A 86 2.12 -7.26 8.10
C ASP A 86 1.45 -7.73 6.81
N TYR A 87 1.66 -9.00 6.44
CA TYR A 87 1.09 -9.58 5.24
C TYR A 87 -0.24 -10.27 5.55
N GLN A 88 -1.31 -9.80 4.91
CA GLN A 88 -2.68 -10.27 5.09
C GLN A 88 -3.16 -11.00 3.84
N THR A 89 -3.20 -12.33 3.93
CA THR A 89 -3.68 -13.18 2.83
C THR A 89 -5.19 -13.04 2.71
N ILE A 90 -5.68 -12.74 1.51
CA ILE A 90 -7.10 -12.78 1.19
C ILE A 90 -7.59 -14.21 1.43
N VAL A 91 -8.68 -14.36 2.16
CA VAL A 91 -9.34 -15.65 2.41
C VAL A 91 -10.73 -15.68 1.78
N THR A 92 -11.20 -16.88 1.46
CA THR A 92 -12.57 -17.14 1.00
C THR A 92 -13.57 -16.95 2.14
N SER A 93 -14.86 -16.96 1.81
CA SER A 93 -15.97 -17.02 2.79
C SER A 93 -15.84 -18.14 3.84
N ASN A 94 -15.06 -19.19 3.56
CA ASN A 94 -14.83 -20.31 4.47
C ASN A 94 -13.52 -20.17 5.27
N ASN A 95 -12.88 -19.00 5.27
CA ASN A 95 -11.58 -18.71 5.88
C ASN A 95 -10.38 -19.47 5.27
N GLU A 96 -10.54 -20.04 4.08
CA GLU A 96 -9.43 -20.68 3.36
C GLU A 96 -8.62 -19.65 2.56
N PRO A 97 -7.27 -19.70 2.59
CA PRO A 97 -6.42 -18.82 1.79
C PRO A 97 -6.77 -18.88 0.30
N LEU A 98 -6.91 -17.70 -0.32
CA LEU A 98 -7.16 -17.59 -1.75
C LEU A 98 -5.83 -17.53 -2.50
N ASP A 99 -5.52 -18.59 -3.26
CA ASP A 99 -4.25 -18.69 -4.00
C ASP A 99 -4.10 -17.62 -5.09
N ASP A 100 -5.17 -17.41 -5.85
CA ASP A 100 -5.31 -16.39 -6.88
C ASP A 100 -6.79 -16.12 -7.16
N ILE A 101 -7.11 -14.97 -7.75
CA ILE A 101 -8.49 -14.59 -8.13
C ILE A 101 -8.78 -15.11 -9.54
N ARG A 102 -9.60 -16.14 -9.72
CA ARG A 102 -9.83 -16.76 -11.05
C ARG A 102 -11.25 -16.61 -11.55
N ASN A 103 -12.22 -16.55 -10.65
CA ASN A 103 -13.64 -16.52 -11.01
C ASN A 103 -14.40 -15.41 -10.25
N SER A 104 -15.70 -15.27 -10.51
CA SER A 104 -16.55 -14.25 -9.88
C SER A 104 -16.72 -14.44 -8.38
N LYS A 105 -16.72 -15.69 -7.89
CA LYS A 105 -16.75 -15.97 -6.44
C LYS A 105 -15.46 -15.50 -5.76
N ASP A 106 -14.30 -15.80 -6.35
CA ASP A 106 -13.01 -15.35 -5.80
C ASP A 106 -12.93 -13.82 -5.76
N ASN A 107 -13.51 -13.14 -6.75
CA ASN A 107 -13.62 -11.68 -6.77
C ASN A 107 -14.51 -11.15 -5.64
N ALA A 108 -15.65 -11.79 -5.37
CA ALA A 108 -16.54 -11.42 -4.27
C ALA A 108 -15.85 -11.64 -2.91
N ASP A 109 -15.20 -12.80 -2.72
CA ASP A 109 -14.44 -13.11 -1.51
C ASP A 109 -13.32 -12.07 -1.28
N ALA A 110 -12.59 -11.68 -2.34
CA ALA A 110 -11.58 -10.63 -2.26
C ALA A 110 -12.17 -9.25 -1.94
N ALA A 111 -13.33 -8.91 -2.52
CA ALA A 111 -14.01 -7.65 -2.25
C ALA A 111 -14.45 -7.55 -0.79
N ASP A 112 -15.06 -8.61 -0.26
CA ASP A 112 -15.53 -8.68 1.13
C ASP A 112 -14.35 -8.62 2.10
N PHE A 113 -13.24 -9.30 1.80
CA PHE A 113 -12.03 -9.22 2.61
C PHE A 113 -11.46 -7.80 2.66
N ILE A 114 -11.27 -7.17 1.50
CA ILE A 114 -10.73 -5.79 1.38
C ILE A 114 -11.66 -4.79 2.07
N ALA A 115 -12.98 -4.93 1.89
CA ALA A 115 -13.96 -4.07 2.54
C ALA A 115 -13.91 -4.21 4.07
N ASN A 116 -13.81 -5.44 4.58
CA ASN A 116 -13.75 -5.69 6.01
C ASN A 116 -12.47 -5.16 6.65
N ILE A 117 -11.30 -5.36 6.03
CA ILE A 117 -10.04 -4.85 6.60
C ILE A 117 -10.02 -3.32 6.61
N ILE A 118 -10.53 -2.67 5.56
CA ILE A 118 -10.66 -1.21 5.54
C ILE A 118 -11.61 -0.78 6.66
N ARG A 119 -12.80 -1.38 6.75
CA ARG A 119 -13.79 -1.09 7.81
C ARG A 119 -13.20 -1.21 9.22
N GLN A 120 -12.37 -2.23 9.47
CA GLN A 120 -11.70 -2.40 10.76
C GLN A 120 -10.79 -1.21 11.08
N TYR A 121 -9.91 -0.83 10.15
CA TYR A 121 -9.02 0.32 10.35
C TYR A 121 -9.75 1.65 10.43
N THR A 122 -10.82 1.83 9.66
CA THR A 122 -11.61 3.07 9.69
C THR A 122 -12.50 3.21 10.92
N SER A 123 -12.79 2.10 11.62
CA SER A 123 -13.56 2.11 12.87
C SER A 123 -12.74 2.54 14.10
N ASN A 124 -11.40 2.54 14.01
CA ASN A 124 -10.52 2.99 15.08
C ASN A 124 -10.26 4.50 14.99
N ASP A 125 -10.83 5.26 15.93
CA ASP A 125 -10.75 6.73 15.96
C ASP A 125 -9.35 7.30 16.23
N ASN A 126 -8.44 6.47 16.74
CA ASN A 126 -7.06 6.83 17.07
C ASN A 126 -6.07 6.51 15.94
N CYS A 127 -6.54 5.89 14.85
CA CYS A 127 -5.74 5.50 13.70
C CYS A 127 -5.92 6.47 12.53
N ALA A 128 -4.80 6.88 11.94
CA ALA A 128 -4.77 7.49 10.61
C ALA A 128 -4.46 6.41 9.56
N LEU A 129 -5.41 6.20 8.64
CA LEU A 129 -5.27 5.24 7.56
C LEU A 129 -4.87 5.95 6.26
N HIS A 130 -3.74 5.52 5.69
CA HIS A 130 -3.34 5.82 4.33
C HIS A 130 -3.48 4.56 3.47
N VAL A 131 -4.32 4.61 2.45
CA VAL A 131 -4.55 3.46 1.56
C VAL A 131 -3.94 3.72 0.19
N SER A 132 -3.11 2.79 -0.28
CA SER A 132 -2.63 2.76 -1.66
C SER A 132 -3.50 1.82 -2.49
N ILE A 133 -4.03 2.37 -3.59
CA ILE A 133 -4.76 1.65 -4.64
C ILE A 133 -3.78 1.16 -5.73
N ALA A 134 -2.50 1.52 -5.63
CA ALA A 134 -1.50 1.20 -6.64
C ALA A 134 -0.95 -0.22 -6.47
N GLY A 135 -0.93 -0.99 -7.56
CA GLY A 135 -0.15 -2.23 -7.68
C GLY A 135 -0.92 -3.55 -7.60
N GLY A 136 -2.24 -3.53 -7.39
CA GLY A 136 -3.15 -4.69 -7.45
C GLY A 136 -3.54 -5.12 -8.86
N ARG A 137 -4.23 -6.26 -9.00
CA ARG A 137 -5.11 -6.46 -10.17
C ARG A 137 -6.10 -5.30 -10.22
N LYS A 138 -6.47 -4.82 -11.41
CA LYS A 138 -7.39 -3.66 -11.58
C LYS A 138 -8.65 -3.78 -10.69
N THR A 139 -9.16 -5.00 -10.51
CA THR A 139 -10.30 -5.32 -9.66
C THR A 139 -10.06 -5.07 -8.16
N GLN A 140 -8.89 -5.42 -7.61
CA GLN A 140 -8.55 -5.14 -6.21
C GLN A 140 -8.49 -3.64 -5.92
N GLY A 141 -7.94 -2.86 -6.86
CA GLY A 141 -7.95 -1.40 -6.76
C GLY A 141 -9.36 -0.81 -6.75
N TYR A 142 -10.27 -1.38 -7.57
CA TYR A 142 -11.68 -1.01 -7.57
C TYR A 142 -12.35 -1.30 -6.22
N TYR A 143 -12.17 -2.49 -5.64
CA TYR A 143 -12.74 -2.83 -4.33
C TYR A 143 -12.20 -1.95 -3.20
N THR A 144 -10.91 -1.65 -3.24
CA THR A 144 -10.26 -0.73 -2.29
C THR A 144 -10.89 0.66 -2.36
N GLY A 145 -11.04 1.21 -3.57
CA GLY A 145 -11.68 2.51 -3.77
C GLY A 145 -13.15 2.53 -3.35
N PHE A 146 -13.89 1.47 -3.65
CA PHE A 146 -15.30 1.33 -3.26
C PHE A 146 -15.47 1.19 -1.75
N ALA A 147 -14.63 0.42 -1.07
CA ALA A 147 -14.65 0.33 0.38
C ALA A 147 -14.35 1.68 1.05
N LEU A 148 -13.44 2.47 0.47
CA LEU A 148 -13.13 3.83 0.96
C LEU A 148 -14.28 4.81 0.74
N SER A 149 -15.09 4.66 -0.32
CA SER A 149 -16.27 5.52 -0.48
C SER A 149 -17.38 5.20 0.53
N LEU A 150 -17.46 3.95 0.98
CA LEU A 150 -18.42 3.51 2.00
C LEU A 150 -17.97 3.84 3.44
N PHE A 151 -16.69 3.62 3.75
CA PHE A 151 -16.16 3.68 5.11
C PHE A 151 -15.21 4.85 5.35
N GLY A 152 -14.98 5.69 4.34
CA GLY A 152 -14.15 6.88 4.41
C GLY A 152 -14.61 7.84 5.51
N ARG A 153 -13.65 8.41 6.23
CA ARG A 153 -13.83 9.38 7.32
C ARG A 153 -12.87 10.55 7.10
N PRO A 154 -13.12 11.75 7.65
CA PRO A 154 -12.26 12.92 7.42
C PRO A 154 -10.78 12.73 7.80
N LYS A 155 -10.48 11.82 8.72
CA LYS A 155 -9.13 11.48 9.18
C LYS A 155 -8.39 10.49 8.25
N ILE A 156 -9.07 9.99 7.22
CA ILE A 156 -8.55 9.03 6.26
C ILE A 156 -8.03 9.80 5.06
N ARG A 157 -6.81 9.46 4.64
CA ARG A 157 -6.25 10.00 3.40
C ARG A 157 -6.14 8.85 2.41
N CYS A 158 -7.02 8.83 1.43
CA CYS A 158 -6.76 8.05 0.23
C CYS A 158 -5.78 8.83 -0.65
N ARG A 159 -4.72 8.19 -1.14
CA ARG A 159 -3.98 8.70 -2.29
C ARG A 159 -3.85 7.61 -3.32
N ILE A 160 -4.29 7.93 -4.52
CA ILE A 160 -4.00 7.14 -5.71
C ILE A 160 -2.64 7.62 -6.21
N PHE A 161 -1.63 6.74 -6.15
CA PHE A 161 -0.38 6.97 -6.87
C PHE A 161 -0.50 6.30 -8.24
N TRP A 162 -0.74 7.10 -9.29
CA TRP A 162 -0.66 6.61 -10.67
C TRP A 162 0.77 6.78 -11.17
N TRP A 163 1.52 5.69 -11.27
CA TRP A 163 2.75 5.64 -12.05
C TRP A 163 2.37 5.20 -13.47
N MET A 164 2.46 6.10 -14.46
CA MET A 164 2.30 5.71 -15.87
C MET A 164 3.50 4.86 -16.29
N GLN A 165 3.26 3.55 -16.45
CA GLN A 165 4.18 2.58 -17.07
C GLN A 165 4.42 2.86 -18.56
N ASN A 166 4.91 4.04 -18.93
CA ASN A 166 5.18 4.37 -20.34
C ASN A 166 6.55 5.00 -20.55
N THR A 167 7.59 4.32 -20.05
CA THR A 167 8.93 4.38 -20.63
C THR A 167 9.66 3.10 -20.28
N LYS A 168 10.12 2.37 -21.30
CA LYS A 168 11.11 1.30 -21.12
C LYS A 168 12.33 1.92 -20.44
N VAL A 169 12.64 1.44 -19.25
CA VAL A 169 13.82 1.82 -18.49
C VAL A 169 14.73 0.61 -18.46
N THR A 170 15.77 0.67 -19.29
CA THR A 170 16.90 -0.24 -19.22
C THR A 170 17.69 0.07 -17.95
N VAL A 171 17.91 -0.95 -17.12
CA VAL A 171 18.63 -0.86 -15.86
C VAL A 171 20.10 -0.54 -16.13
N SER A 172 20.46 0.71 -15.92
CA SER A 172 21.84 1.16 -15.76
C SER A 172 21.78 2.56 -15.16
N SER A 173 22.08 2.67 -13.86
CA SER A 173 22.16 3.94 -13.09
C SER A 173 20.92 4.85 -13.21
N PHE A 174 19.88 4.63 -12.41
CA PHE A 174 18.55 5.17 -12.72
C PHE A 174 17.94 6.10 -11.66
N ILE A 175 18.22 7.40 -11.79
CA ILE A 175 17.23 8.45 -11.55
C ILE A 175 17.13 9.27 -12.85
N PRO A 176 15.95 9.39 -13.47
CA PRO A 176 15.64 10.52 -14.33
C PRO A 176 14.45 11.31 -13.77
N ARG A 177 14.63 12.63 -13.81
CA ARG A 177 13.68 13.71 -13.54
C ARG A 177 12.20 13.32 -13.71
N LEU A 178 11.47 13.30 -12.59
CA LEU A 178 10.02 13.09 -12.53
C LEU A 178 9.27 14.38 -12.90
N LYS A 179 8.41 14.31 -13.92
CA LYS A 179 7.17 15.11 -13.97
C LYS A 179 6.04 14.20 -13.49
N LEU A 180 5.47 14.47 -12.31
CA LEU A 180 4.30 13.77 -11.78
C LEU A 180 3.09 14.71 -11.87
N VAL A 181 2.02 14.29 -12.53
CA VAL A 181 0.71 14.93 -12.46
C VAL A 181 -0.03 14.29 -11.28
N LEU A 182 -0.18 15.05 -10.18
CA LEU A 182 -0.91 14.63 -8.99
C LEU A 182 -2.38 15.04 -9.16
N PHE A 183 -3.30 14.09 -9.35
CA PHE A 183 -4.73 14.37 -9.14
C PHE A 183 -5.08 14.08 -7.69
N LEU A 184 -5.30 15.15 -6.91
CA LEU A 184 -6.05 15.07 -5.67
C LEU A 184 -7.51 14.81 -6.03
N LEU A 185 -8.00 13.60 -5.76
CA LEU A 185 -9.43 13.40 -5.53
C LEU A 185 -9.62 13.33 -4.01
N LEU A 186 -10.06 14.48 -3.49
CA LEU A 186 -10.68 14.81 -2.19
C LEU A 186 -10.23 13.97 -0.97
#